data_AF-A0A3D0UVQ6-F1
#
_entry.id   AF-A0A3D0UVQ6-F1
#
_cell.length_a   1.000
_cell.length_b   1.000
_cell.length_c   1.000
_cell.angle_alpha   90.00
_cell.angle_beta   90.00
_cell.angle_gamma   90.00
#
_symmetry.space_group_name_H-M   'P 1'
#
loop_
_entity.id
_entity.type
_entity.pdbx_description
1 polymer ?
#
loop_
_entity_poly.entity_id
_entity_poly.type
_entity_poly.pdbx_seq_one_letter_code
_entity_poly.pdbx_strand_id
1 'polypeptide(L)'
;MAISFCRSAEDIKTVRSFIQSHTTNQIKLIAKIENQEGIDNLDEIVESSDMVMVARGDLGTELPLEVIPEIQMKIVKTCKLKNTPVIVATQMMSSMVDHPAPTRAEVSDIFLAVLEGADYLMLSEETTI
;
A
#
# COMPACT_ATOMS: atom_id res chain seq x y z
N MET A 1 -2.39 5.73 -10.84
CA MET A 1 -3.77 5.46 -10.39
C MET A 1 -3.72 4.32 -9.40
N ALA A 2 -4.31 4.47 -8.22
CA ALA A 2 -4.37 3.41 -7.22
C ALA A 2 -5.69 2.64 -7.33
N ILE A 3 -5.61 1.32 -7.28
CA ILE A 3 -6.72 0.38 -7.44
C ILE A 3 -7.01 -0.19 -6.05
N SER A 4 -8.15 0.20 -5.48
CA SER A 4 -8.62 -0.31 -4.19
C SER A 4 -9.10 -1.75 -4.32
N PHE A 5 -8.96 -2.49 -3.22
CA PHE A 5 -9.38 -3.86 -3.01
C PHE A 5 -8.86 -4.81 -4.09
N CYS A 6 -7.59 -4.66 -4.45
CA CYS A 6 -6.95 -5.51 -5.45
C CYS A 6 -6.75 -6.91 -4.87
N ARG A 7 -7.38 -7.91 -5.49
CA ARG A 7 -7.44 -9.29 -5.00
C ARG A 7 -6.71 -10.27 -5.90
N SER A 8 -6.47 -9.89 -7.15
CA SER A 8 -5.81 -10.75 -8.13
C SER A 8 -5.01 -9.96 -9.15
N ALA A 9 -4.12 -10.64 -9.88
CA ALA A 9 -3.46 -10.06 -11.04
C ALA A 9 -4.45 -9.66 -12.16
N GLU A 10 -5.61 -10.31 -12.22
CA GLU A 10 -6.63 -10.02 -13.23
C GLU A 10 -7.30 -8.66 -13.02
N ASP A 11 -7.44 -8.20 -11.77
CA ASP A 11 -7.95 -6.87 -11.46
C ASP A 11 -7.06 -5.79 -12.09
N ILE A 12 -5.75 -5.95 -11.98
CA ILE A 12 -4.76 -5.03 -12.56
C ILE A 12 -4.80 -5.08 -14.09
N LYS A 13 -4.87 -6.27 -14.68
CA LYS A 13 -4.92 -6.44 -16.15
C LYS A 13 -6.21 -5.86 -16.74
N THR A 14 -7.33 -6.04 -16.06
CA THR A 14 -8.64 -5.50 -16.45
C THR A 14 -8.57 -3.97 -16.49
N VAL A 15 -8.08 -3.34 -15.43
CA VAL A 15 -7.93 -1.88 -15.35
C VAL A 15 -6.93 -1.37 -16.39
N ARG A 16 -5.81 -2.07 -16.58
CA ARG A 16 -4.79 -1.70 -17.59
C ARG A 16 -5.38 -1.72 -19.01
N SER A 17 -6.10 -2.78 -19.35
CA SER A 17 -6.76 -2.94 -20.66
C SER A 17 -7.82 -1.86 -20.88
N PHE A 18 -8.59 -1.54 -19.84
CA PHE A 18 -9.58 -0.46 -19.89
C PHE A 18 -8.94 0.91 -20.16
N ILE A 19 -7.83 1.24 -19.50
CA ILE A 19 -7.12 2.49 -19.77
C ILE A 19 -6.58 2.53 -21.20
N GLN A 20 -5.94 1.44 -21.65
CA GLN A 20 -5.34 1.36 -22.97
C GLN A 20 -6.36 1.47 -24.11
N SER A 21 -7.62 1.10 -23.89
CA SER A 21 -8.68 1.28 -24.89
C SER A 21 -9.19 2.73 -25.00
N HIS A 22 -8.87 3.61 -24.04
CA HIS A 22 -9.33 4.99 -23.99
C HIS A 22 -8.21 6.03 -24.17
N THR A 23 -6.95 5.66 -23.93
CA THR A 23 -5.82 6.57 -24.06
C THR A 23 -4.51 5.84 -24.37
N THR A 24 -3.61 6.50 -25.08
CA THR A 24 -2.23 6.05 -25.31
C THR A 24 -1.29 6.43 -24.15
N ASN A 25 -1.76 7.20 -23.18
CA ASN A 25 -0.98 7.61 -22.03
C ASN A 25 -0.61 6.41 -21.16
N GLN A 26 0.66 6.32 -20.77
CA GLN A 26 1.12 5.30 -19.84
C GLN A 26 0.79 5.70 -18.40
N ILE A 27 -0.40 5.31 -17.94
CA ILE A 27 -0.81 5.49 -16.54
C ILE A 27 -0.26 4.33 -15.71
N LYS A 28 0.54 4.65 -14.69
CA LYS A 28 1.05 3.68 -13.72
C LYS A 28 -0.06 3.21 -12.79
N LEU A 29 -0.12 1.89 -12.55
CA LEU A 29 -1.13 1.26 -11.68
C LEU A 29 -0.53 0.83 -10.34
N ILE A 30 -1.18 1.23 -9.26
CA ILE A 30 -0.79 0.92 -7.88
C ILE A 30 -1.83 -0.04 -7.31
N ALA A 31 -1.44 -1.26 -6.96
CA ALA A 31 -2.34 -2.18 -6.26
C ALA A 31 -2.39 -1.85 -4.77
N LYS A 32 -3.58 -1.61 -4.21
CA LYS A 32 -3.76 -1.46 -2.76
C LYS A 32 -4.08 -2.82 -2.16
N ILE A 33 -3.22 -3.29 -1.26
CA ILE A 33 -3.43 -4.53 -0.50
C ILE A 33 -4.19 -4.17 0.77
N GLU A 34 -5.45 -4.61 0.82
CA GLU A 34 -6.46 -4.15 1.80
C GLU A 34 -7.15 -5.30 2.54
N ASN A 35 -7.01 -6.55 2.07
CA ASN A 35 -7.69 -7.70 2.65
C ASN A 35 -6.86 -9.01 2.55
N GLN A 36 -7.39 -10.09 3.13
CA GLN A 36 -6.73 -11.40 3.12
C GLN A 36 -6.49 -11.95 1.71
N GLU A 37 -7.46 -11.79 0.82
CA GLU A 37 -7.37 -12.31 -0.56
C GLU A 37 -6.21 -11.66 -1.34
N GLY A 38 -6.00 -10.35 -1.17
CA GLY A 38 -4.84 -9.65 -1.74
C GLY A 38 -3.50 -10.10 -1.16
N ILE A 39 -3.47 -10.54 0.11
CA ILE A 39 -2.26 -11.10 0.75
C ILE A 39 -1.97 -12.52 0.24
N ASP A 40 -3.02 -13.30 0.01
CA ASP A 40 -2.92 -14.67 -0.49
C ASP A 40 -2.40 -14.69 -1.94
N ASN A 41 -2.85 -13.74 -2.76
CA ASN A 41 -2.44 -13.57 -4.16
C ASN A 41 -1.31 -12.54 -4.36
N LEU A 42 -0.60 -12.19 -3.29
CA LEU A 42 0.37 -11.09 -3.28
C LEU A 42 1.41 -11.20 -4.41
N ASP A 43 1.96 -12.39 -4.66
CA ASP A 43 3.03 -12.55 -5.65
C ASP A 43 2.59 -12.17 -7.07
N GLU A 44 1.40 -12.62 -7.49
CA GLU A 44 0.88 -12.32 -8.83
C GLU A 44 0.41 -10.86 -8.98
N ILE A 45 -0.10 -10.27 -7.89
CA ILE A 45 -0.47 -8.85 -7.86
C ILE A 45 0.78 -8.00 -8.02
N VAL A 46 1.84 -8.29 -7.27
CA VAL A 46 3.10 -7.54 -7.33
C VAL A 46 3.74 -7.62 -8.72
N GLU A 47 3.68 -8.77 -9.38
CA GLU A 47 4.21 -8.95 -10.75
C GLU A 47 3.44 -8.18 -11.83
N SER A 48 2.12 -8.02 -11.65
CA SER A 48 1.25 -7.35 -12.62
C SER A 48 1.15 -5.83 -12.41
N SER A 49 1.58 -5.34 -11.25
CA SER A 49 1.46 -3.94 -10.82
C SER A 49 2.69 -3.11 -11.16
N ASP A 50 2.51 -1.80 -11.37
CA ASP A 50 3.65 -0.90 -11.48
C ASP A 50 4.21 -0.51 -10.10
N MET A 51 3.35 -0.48 -9.08
CA MET A 51 3.69 -0.27 -7.66
C MET A 51 2.67 -0.97 -6.77
N VAL A 52 2.99 -1.15 -5.50
CA VAL A 52 2.07 -1.71 -4.49
C VAL A 52 1.94 -0.76 -3.30
N MET A 53 0.78 -0.74 -2.66
CA MET A 53 0.50 0.04 -1.47
C MET A 53 0.00 -0.88 -0.34
N VAL A 54 0.65 -0.79 0.81
CA VAL A 54 0.18 -1.40 2.07
C VAL A 54 -0.84 -0.44 2.70
N ALA A 55 -2.11 -0.80 2.71
CA ALA A 55 -3.19 0.00 3.28
C ALA A 55 -3.56 -0.51 4.67
N ARG A 56 -2.80 -0.07 5.67
CA ARG A 56 -2.89 -0.58 7.06
C ARG A 56 -4.24 -0.35 7.72
N GLY A 57 -4.88 0.77 7.42
CA GLY A 57 -6.21 1.11 7.90
C GLY A 57 -7.23 0.05 7.49
N ASP A 58 -7.33 -0.23 6.19
CA ASP A 58 -8.24 -1.25 5.66
C ASP A 58 -7.87 -2.65 6.16
N LEU A 59 -6.58 -3.01 6.12
CA LEU A 59 -6.09 -4.30 6.65
C LEU A 59 -6.43 -4.49 8.13
N GLY A 60 -6.33 -3.43 8.94
CA GLY A 60 -6.68 -3.44 10.36
C GLY A 60 -8.18 -3.49 10.66
N THR A 61 -9.03 -3.24 9.66
CA THR A 61 -10.48 -3.50 9.77
C THR A 61 -10.84 -4.95 9.45
N GLU A 62 -10.06 -5.61 8.61
CA GLU A 62 -10.30 -6.99 8.15
C GLU A 62 -9.60 -8.05 9.02
N LEU A 63 -8.41 -7.73 9.54
CA LEU A 63 -7.51 -8.67 10.21
C LEU A 63 -7.15 -8.23 11.64
N PRO A 64 -6.76 -9.17 12.52
CA PRO A 64 -6.27 -8.80 13.86
C PRO A 64 -5.10 -7.82 13.79
N LEU A 65 -5.12 -6.78 14.64
CA LEU A 65 -4.13 -5.70 14.58
C LEU A 65 -2.69 -6.21 14.84
N GLU A 66 -2.54 -7.25 15.64
CA GLU A 66 -1.26 -7.86 15.98
C GLU A 66 -0.54 -8.51 14.79
N VAL A 67 -1.27 -8.88 13.71
CA VAL A 67 -0.66 -9.49 12.51
C VAL A 67 -0.27 -8.47 11.43
N ILE A 68 -0.77 -7.23 11.53
CA ILE A 68 -0.54 -6.19 10.52
C ILE A 68 0.95 -5.88 10.31
N PRO A 69 1.80 -5.78 11.36
CA PRO A 69 3.23 -5.55 11.16
C PRO A 69 3.91 -6.67 10.36
N GLU A 70 3.54 -7.94 10.62
CA GLU A 70 4.08 -9.09 9.88
C GLU A 70 3.66 -9.05 8.41
N ILE A 71 2.40 -8.73 8.15
CA ILE A 71 1.85 -8.60 6.80
C ILE A 71 2.54 -7.47 6.03
N GLN A 72 2.76 -6.31 6.65
CA GLN A 72 3.52 -5.21 6.03
C GLN A 72 4.92 -5.69 5.62
N MET A 73 5.67 -6.30 6.54
CA MET A 73 7.01 -6.83 6.23
C MET A 73 6.96 -7.83 5.08
N LYS A 74 5.97 -8.72 5.04
CA LYS A 74 5.77 -9.67 3.93
C LYS A 74 5.57 -8.92 2.61
N ILE A 75 4.67 -7.94 2.56
CA ILE A 75 4.38 -7.16 1.35
C ILE A 75 5.62 -6.41 0.88
N VAL A 76 6.27 -5.67 1.76
CA VAL A 76 7.48 -4.88 1.44
C VAL A 76 8.59 -5.80 0.92
N LYS A 77 8.84 -6.93 1.59
CA LYS A 77 9.85 -7.90 1.17
C LYS A 77 9.56 -8.49 -0.21
N THR A 78 8.31 -8.90 -0.48
CA THR A 78 7.93 -9.42 -1.80
C THR A 78 8.10 -8.38 -2.89
N CYS A 79 7.71 -7.12 -2.63
CA CYS A 79 7.91 -6.00 -3.54
C CYS A 79 9.40 -5.78 -3.87
N LYS A 80 10.26 -5.78 -2.85
CA LYS A 80 11.71 -5.67 -3.04
C LYS A 80 12.30 -6.82 -3.86
N LEU A 81 11.92 -8.06 -3.57
CA LEU A 81 12.41 -9.23 -4.31
C LEU A 81 12.04 -9.18 -5.79
N LYS A 82 10.90 -8.56 -6.13
CA LYS A 82 10.39 -8.43 -7.50
C LYS A 82 10.75 -7.10 -8.17
N ASN A 83 11.48 -6.21 -7.49
CA ASN A 83 11.80 -4.85 -7.95
C ASN A 83 10.57 -3.98 -8.24
N THR A 84 9.48 -4.20 -7.51
CA THR A 84 8.26 -3.38 -7.59
C THR A 84 8.30 -2.35 -6.45
N PRO A 85 8.21 -1.03 -6.71
CA PRO A 85 8.21 -0.04 -5.64
C PRO A 85 6.99 -0.20 -4.71
N VAL A 86 7.19 0.04 -3.42
CA VAL A 86 6.16 -0.12 -2.39
C VAL A 86 5.91 1.15 -1.58
N ILE A 87 4.64 1.43 -1.33
CA ILE A 87 4.15 2.55 -0.52
C ILE A 87 3.59 2.00 0.77
N VAL A 88 4.02 2.52 1.92
CA VAL A 88 3.32 2.28 3.20
C VAL A 88 2.39 3.46 3.47
N ALA A 89 1.10 3.16 3.66
CA ALA A 89 0.04 4.16 3.74
C ALA A 89 -0.85 3.99 4.97
N THR A 90 -1.58 5.06 5.29
CA THR A 90 -2.53 5.21 6.41
C THR A 90 -1.89 5.13 7.78
N GLN A 91 -2.45 5.81 8.78
CA GLN A 91 -1.96 5.81 10.17
C GLN A 91 -0.47 6.20 10.31
N MET A 92 0.03 7.06 9.41
CA MET A 92 1.43 7.49 9.43
C MET A 92 1.65 8.59 10.46
N MET A 93 0.86 9.66 10.40
CA MET A 93 0.92 10.78 11.34
C MET A 93 -0.49 11.24 11.72
N SER A 94 -1.42 10.31 11.91
CA SER A 94 -2.85 10.62 12.12
C SER A 94 -3.10 11.60 13.26
N SER A 95 -2.30 11.60 14.33
CA SER A 95 -2.44 12.57 15.42
C SER A 95 -2.22 14.01 14.95
N MET A 96 -1.47 14.21 13.85
CA MET A 96 -1.15 15.53 13.30
C MET A 96 -2.32 16.20 12.56
N VAL A 97 -3.44 15.49 12.37
CA VAL A 97 -4.70 16.12 11.93
C VAL A 97 -5.15 17.15 12.97
N ASP A 98 -5.07 16.79 14.26
CA ASP A 98 -5.55 17.63 15.36
C ASP A 98 -4.41 18.33 16.15
N HIS A 99 -3.17 17.88 15.98
CA HIS A 99 -2.03 18.34 16.78
C HIS A 99 -0.86 18.80 15.89
N PRO A 100 -0.04 19.77 16.34
CA PRO A 100 1.07 20.28 15.54
C PRO A 100 2.28 19.32 15.44
N ALA A 101 2.27 18.20 16.18
CA ALA A 101 3.39 17.27 16.24
C ALA A 101 2.90 15.80 16.35
N PRO A 102 3.64 14.84 15.77
CA PRO A 102 3.29 13.43 15.86
C PRO A 102 3.65 12.87 17.24
N THR A 103 3.02 11.77 17.60
CA THR A 103 3.36 10.97 18.78
C THR A 103 4.68 10.24 18.60
N ARG A 104 5.30 9.80 19.71
CA ARG A 104 6.49 8.94 19.66
C ARG A 104 6.22 7.60 18.98
N ALA A 105 4.99 7.10 19.08
CA ALA A 105 4.58 5.85 18.46
C ALA A 105 4.60 5.98 16.93
N GLU A 106 3.99 7.03 16.39
CA GLU A 106 3.98 7.33 14.95
C GLU A 106 5.39 7.55 14.38
N VAL A 107 6.23 8.31 15.10
CA VAL A 107 7.63 8.49 14.67
C VAL A 107 8.38 7.16 14.61
N SER A 108 8.15 6.28 15.59
CA SER A 108 8.80 4.97 15.64
C SER A 108 8.28 4.05 14.53
N ASP A 109 6.98 4.08 14.26
CA ASP A 109 6.33 3.32 13.19
C ASP A 109 6.84 3.74 11.80
N ILE A 110 6.92 5.06 11.53
CA ILE A 110 7.53 5.60 10.31
C ILE A 110 8.98 5.15 10.17
N PHE A 111 9.77 5.24 11.24
CA PHE A 111 11.17 4.83 11.23
C PHE A 111 11.31 3.34 10.87
N LEU A 112 10.45 2.47 11.41
CA LEU A 112 10.44 1.05 11.09
C LEU A 112 10.03 0.80 9.64
N ALA A 113 8.99 1.45 9.12
CA ALA A 113 8.58 1.33 7.72
C ALA A 113 9.73 1.71 6.75
N VAL A 114 10.51 2.73 7.08
CA VAL A 114 11.70 3.12 6.30
C VAL A 114 12.80 2.04 6.40
N LEU A 115 13.07 1.50 7.60
CA LEU A 115 14.06 0.43 7.77
C LEU A 115 13.68 -0.86 7.05
N GLU A 116 12.40 -1.19 6.99
CA GLU A 116 11.88 -2.33 6.24
C GLU A 116 12.06 -2.16 4.72
N GLY A 117 12.24 -0.91 4.28
CA GLY A 117 12.55 -0.58 2.90
C GLY A 117 11.36 -0.02 2.12
N ALA A 118 10.38 0.61 2.76
CA ALA A 118 9.36 1.36 2.03
C ALA A 118 10.02 2.36 1.05
N ASP A 119 9.58 2.37 -0.21
CA ASP A 119 10.08 3.33 -1.22
C ASP A 119 9.40 4.70 -1.04
N TYR A 120 8.15 4.67 -0.57
CA TYR A 120 7.36 5.87 -0.29
C TYR A 120 6.55 5.70 0.98
N LEU A 121 6.26 6.82 1.61
CA LEU A 121 5.31 6.95 2.71
C LEU A 121 4.18 7.86 2.24
N MET A 122 2.94 7.53 2.57
CA MET A 122 1.77 8.31 2.17
C MET A 122 1.09 8.95 3.38
N LEU A 123 0.90 10.27 3.29
CA LEU A 123 -0.01 11.01 4.15
C LEU A 123 -1.39 11.07 3.51
N SER A 124 -2.43 11.00 4.33
CA SER A 124 -3.83 10.98 3.93
C SER A 124 -4.54 12.21 4.49
N GLU A 125 -5.28 12.06 5.60
CA GLU A 125 -6.06 13.11 6.25
C GLU A 125 -5.16 14.26 6.71
N GLU A 126 -3.91 13.96 7.09
CA GLU A 126 -2.90 14.88 7.60
C GLU A 126 -2.59 16.05 6.65
N THR A 127 -2.91 15.93 5.36
CA THR A 127 -2.64 16.96 4.34
C THR A 127 -3.86 17.39 3.53
N THR A 128 -5.02 16.79 3.78
CA THR A 128 -6.21 16.93 2.92
C THR A 128 -7.32 17.76 3.58
N ILE A 129 -7.33 17.84 4.91
CA ILE A 129 -8.35 18.56 5.69
C ILE A 129 -7.88 19.97 6.01
#